data_AF-A0A397T7S8-F1
#
_entry.id   AF-A0A397T7S8-F1
#
_cell.length_a   1.000
_cell.length_b   1.000
_cell.length_c   1.000
_cell.angle_alpha   90.00
_cell.angle_beta   90.00
_cell.angle_gamma   90.00
#
_symmetry.space_group_name_H-M   'P 1'
#
loop_
_entity.id
_entity.type
_entity.pdbx_description
1 polymer ?
#
loop_
_entity_poly.entity_id
_entity_poly.type
_entity_poly.pdbx_seq_one_letter_code
_entity_poly.pdbx_strand_id
1 'polypeptide(L)'
;MNSISHSIRFITLISTILTIIPISDTYSSPDSQTYDIKTDFTIVMIIPLIFNFLNLFGSLYICYRTYLLWKYDYDKFIPLSTRFPFYIAITDFLFSMIIVIDFSYSASNVTVLEDEGIDGVVTWPSPYCEMLGLLNTSFILLNMTLVGAISVTTWLRVVRECYFNWGKYDYKIWFPIIFVSFIIPLISAREFGAQKYW
;
A
#
# COMPACT_ATOMS: atom_id res chain seq x y z
N MET A 1 -1.14 -31.96 0.25
CA MET A 1 -2.60 -31.74 0.27
C MET A 1 -3.06 -30.53 1.09
N ASN A 2 -2.37 -30.13 2.18
CA ASN A 2 -2.79 -28.97 3.00
C ASN A 2 -2.65 -27.59 2.32
N SER A 3 -1.63 -27.36 1.48
CA SER A 3 -1.41 -26.04 0.86
C SER A 3 -2.52 -25.63 -0.13
N ILE A 4 -3.05 -26.59 -0.90
CA ILE A 4 -4.14 -26.38 -1.86
C ILE A 4 -5.45 -26.04 -1.15
N SER A 5 -5.72 -26.67 0.00
CA SER A 5 -6.92 -26.41 0.81
C SER A 5 -6.95 -24.97 1.37
N HIS A 6 -5.80 -24.45 1.81
CA HIS A 6 -5.70 -23.06 2.28
C HIS A 6 -5.86 -22.04 1.15
N SER A 7 -5.31 -22.32 -0.04
CA SER A 7 -5.47 -21.47 -1.22
C SER A 7 -6.92 -21.42 -1.70
N ILE A 8 -7.62 -22.56 -1.72
CA ILE A 8 -9.05 -22.62 -2.07
C ILE A 8 -9.90 -21.86 -1.05
N ARG A 9 -9.63 -22.00 0.25
CA ARG A 9 -10.34 -21.25 1.30
C ARG A 9 -10.15 -19.74 1.19
N PHE A 10 -8.98 -19.30 0.77
CA PHE A 10 -8.66 -17.89 0.57
C PHE A 10 -9.36 -17.32 -0.66
N ILE A 11 -9.38 -18.07 -1.77
CA ILE A 11 -10.11 -17.70 -2.99
C ILE A 11 -11.62 -17.67 -2.74
N THR A 12 -12.17 -18.62 -1.98
CA THR A 12 -13.59 -18.59 -1.60
C THR A 12 -13.90 -17.40 -0.71
N LEU A 13 -12.98 -16.98 0.16
CA LEU A 13 -13.16 -15.82 1.04
C LEU A 13 -13.17 -14.51 0.25
N ILE A 14 -12.26 -14.35 -0.72
CA ILE A 14 -12.25 -13.22 -1.66
C ILE A 14 -13.54 -13.20 -2.51
N SER A 15 -13.98 -14.36 -2.99
CA SER A 15 -15.21 -14.50 -3.79
C SER A 15 -16.47 -14.14 -2.97
N THR A 16 -16.57 -14.60 -1.72
CA THR A 16 -17.69 -14.26 -0.83
C THR A 16 -17.71 -12.78 -0.46
N ILE A 17 -16.56 -12.11 -0.43
CA ILE A 17 -16.50 -10.67 -0.17
C ILE A 17 -16.86 -9.87 -1.44
N LEU A 18 -16.47 -10.34 -2.64
CA LEU A 18 -16.93 -9.75 -3.90
C LEU A 18 -18.46 -9.83 -4.07
N THR A 19 -19.11 -10.88 -3.53
CA THR A 19 -20.57 -11.01 -3.56
C THR A 19 -21.30 -10.12 -2.55
N ILE A 20 -20.59 -9.46 -1.63
CA ILE A 20 -21.17 -8.47 -0.70
C ILE A 20 -21.35 -7.11 -1.37
N ILE A 21 -20.74 -6.88 -2.54
CA ILE A 21 -20.91 -5.65 -3.32
C ILE A 21 -22.35 -5.63 -3.87
N PRO A 22 -23.21 -4.71 -3.41
CA PRO A 22 -24.56 -4.60 -3.96
C PRO A 22 -24.44 -4.06 -5.39
N ILE A 23 -24.89 -4.85 -6.37
CA ILE A 23 -25.01 -4.40 -7.76
C ILE A 23 -26.21 -3.45 -7.80
N SER A 24 -25.94 -2.15 -7.96
CA SER A 24 -26.96 -1.09 -8.00
C SER A 24 -27.66 -1.07 -9.36
N ASP A 25 -28.98 -1.30 -9.36
CA ASP A 25 -29.86 -1.02 -10.49
C ASP A 25 -30.18 0.49 -10.53
N THR A 26 -29.69 1.15 -11.58
CA THR A 26 -29.84 2.59 -11.83
C THR A 26 -31.32 3.03 -11.88
N TYR A 27 -31.84 3.72 -10.86
CA TYR A 27 -33.05 4.56 -10.97
C TYR A 27 -33.02 5.75 -10.00
N SER A 28 -33.27 6.94 -10.57
CA SER A 28 -33.22 8.27 -9.96
C SER A 28 -34.41 8.59 -9.05
N SER A 29 -34.16 8.86 -7.76
CA SER A 29 -35.07 9.46 -6.76
C SER A 29 -34.23 10.14 -5.65
N PRO A 30 -34.72 11.09 -4.84
CA PRO A 30 -33.90 11.76 -3.81
C PRO A 30 -33.31 10.78 -2.77
N ASP A 31 -34.05 9.73 -2.41
CA ASP A 31 -33.54 8.61 -1.60
C ASP A 31 -32.48 7.78 -2.34
N SER A 32 -32.52 7.77 -3.67
CA SER A 32 -31.50 7.12 -4.50
C SER A 32 -30.18 7.89 -4.44
N GLN A 33 -30.18 9.20 -4.23
CA GLN A 33 -28.94 10.00 -4.20
C GLN A 33 -28.13 9.71 -2.93
N THR A 34 -28.80 9.57 -1.78
CA THR A 34 -28.16 9.13 -0.52
C THR A 34 -27.73 7.66 -0.59
N TYR A 35 -28.53 6.80 -1.24
CA TYR A 35 -28.18 5.40 -1.48
C TYR A 35 -26.95 5.26 -2.38
N ASP A 36 -26.87 6.04 -3.46
CA ASP A 36 -25.77 6.07 -4.44
C ASP A 36 -24.45 6.50 -3.77
N ILE A 37 -24.49 7.54 -2.93
CA ILE A 37 -23.32 8.01 -2.17
C ILE A 37 -22.82 6.95 -1.18
N LYS A 38 -23.74 6.24 -0.51
CA LYS A 38 -23.37 5.17 0.43
C LYS A 38 -22.78 3.97 -0.30
N THR A 39 -23.32 3.59 -1.46
CA THR A 39 -22.75 2.53 -2.30
C THR A 39 -21.40 2.92 -2.86
N ASP A 40 -21.23 4.14 -3.34
CA ASP A 40 -19.96 4.66 -3.86
C ASP A 40 -18.88 4.69 -2.78
N PHE A 41 -19.20 5.25 -1.61
CA PHE A 41 -18.29 5.24 -0.45
C PHE A 41 -17.90 3.82 -0.05
N THR A 42 -18.87 2.89 -0.04
CA THR A 42 -18.63 1.49 0.30
C THR A 42 -17.71 0.80 -0.70
N ILE A 43 -17.92 1.00 -2.00
CA ILE A 43 -17.09 0.42 -3.06
C ILE A 43 -15.65 0.97 -2.99
N VAL A 44 -15.53 2.29 -2.84
CA VAL A 44 -14.26 3.01 -2.75
C VAL A 44 -13.48 2.64 -1.50
N MET A 45 -14.14 2.24 -0.41
CA MET A 45 -13.48 1.80 0.82
C MET A 45 -13.13 0.31 0.81
N ILE A 46 -14.08 -0.56 0.43
CA ILE A 46 -13.92 -2.02 0.55
C ILE A 46 -12.86 -2.55 -0.43
N ILE A 47 -12.91 -2.13 -1.70
CA ILE A 47 -12.04 -2.70 -2.73
C ILE A 47 -10.55 -2.43 -2.40
N PRO A 48 -10.11 -1.17 -2.16
CA PRO A 48 -8.72 -0.90 -1.83
C PRO A 48 -8.28 -1.58 -0.53
N LEU A 49 -9.15 -1.68 0.47
CA LEU A 49 -8.83 -2.34 1.74
C LEU A 49 -8.52 -3.82 1.55
N ILE A 50 -9.28 -4.54 0.72
CA ILE A 50 -9.03 -5.96 0.41
C ILE A 50 -7.67 -6.12 -0.28
N PHE A 51 -7.40 -5.32 -1.32
CA PHE A 51 -6.12 -5.35 -2.02
C PHE A 51 -4.95 -4.95 -1.10
N ASN A 52 -5.18 -4.02 -0.19
CA ASN A 52 -4.17 -3.61 0.78
C ASN A 52 -3.85 -4.73 1.79
N PHE A 53 -4.86 -5.47 2.28
CA PHE A 53 -4.61 -6.64 3.12
C PHE A 53 -3.88 -7.76 2.38
N LEU A 54 -4.21 -7.99 1.11
CA LEU A 54 -3.45 -8.91 0.25
C LEU A 54 -1.99 -8.48 0.14
N ASN A 55 -1.73 -7.18 -0.06
CA ASN A 55 -0.38 -6.63 -0.11
C ASN A 55 0.35 -6.77 1.23
N LEU A 56 -0.33 -6.53 2.36
CA LEU A 56 0.22 -6.66 3.70
C LEU A 56 0.65 -8.10 4.00
N PHE A 57 -0.20 -9.09 3.69
CA PHE A 57 0.15 -10.50 3.90
C PHE A 57 1.25 -10.97 2.93
N GLY A 58 1.21 -10.52 1.68
CA GLY A 58 2.24 -10.83 0.69
C GLY A 58 3.61 -10.31 1.10
N SER A 59 3.69 -9.03 1.52
CA SER A 59 4.91 -8.41 2.01
C SER A 59 5.43 -9.06 3.29
N LEU A 60 4.56 -9.35 4.27
CA LEU A 60 4.92 -10.09 5.48
C LEU A 60 5.49 -11.48 5.17
N TYR A 61 4.90 -12.21 4.21
CA TYR A 61 5.39 -13.51 3.79
C TYR A 61 6.81 -13.43 3.20
N ILE A 62 7.09 -12.43 2.35
CA ILE A 62 8.42 -12.23 1.77
C ILE A 62 9.44 -11.88 2.86
N CYS A 63 9.07 -11.02 3.81
CA CYS A 63 9.91 -10.68 4.97
C CYS A 63 10.21 -11.92 5.80
N TYR A 64 9.21 -12.73 6.13
CA TYR A 64 9.36 -13.98 6.87
C TYR A 64 10.25 -14.99 6.13
N ARG A 65 10.03 -15.19 4.83
CA ARG A 65 10.85 -16.09 4.01
C ARG A 65 12.32 -15.65 3.98
N THR A 66 12.55 -14.34 3.85
CA THR A 66 13.90 -13.77 3.84
C THR A 66 14.58 -13.93 5.20
N TYR A 67 13.84 -13.72 6.29
CA TYR A 67 14.32 -13.97 7.64
C TYR A 67 14.73 -15.44 7.87
N LEU A 68 13.92 -16.41 7.41
CA LEU A 68 14.28 -17.82 7.51
C LEU A 68 15.55 -18.15 6.71
N LEU A 69 15.69 -17.63 5.49
CA LEU A 69 16.90 -17.82 4.70
C LEU A 69 18.14 -17.28 5.42
N TRP A 70 18.01 -16.11 6.05
CA TRP A 70 19.11 -15.54 6.82
C TRP A 70 19.44 -16.37 8.08
N LYS A 71 18.43 -16.94 8.75
CA LYS A 71 18.60 -17.75 9.96
C LYS A 71 19.27 -19.10 9.69
N TYR A 72 18.93 -19.77 8.59
CA TYR A 72 19.40 -21.14 8.31
C TYR A 72 20.62 -21.20 7.37
N ASP A 73 20.87 -20.17 6.56
CA ASP A 73 21.98 -20.12 5.58
C ASP A 73 22.88 -18.88 5.81
N TYR A 74 23.15 -18.53 7.08
CA TYR A 74 23.90 -17.31 7.47
C TYR A 74 25.27 -17.18 6.78
N ASP A 75 25.96 -18.30 6.52
CA ASP A 75 27.29 -18.32 5.90
C ASP A 75 27.27 -18.03 4.39
N LYS A 76 26.11 -18.10 3.73
CA LYS A 76 26.01 -17.81 2.29
C LYS A 76 25.66 -16.35 2.07
N PHE A 77 26.44 -15.71 1.19
CA PHE A 77 26.12 -14.37 0.71
C PHE A 77 24.72 -14.35 0.09
N ILE A 78 23.76 -13.65 0.70
CA ILE A 78 22.40 -13.58 0.19
C ILE A 78 22.45 -12.91 -1.20
N PRO A 79 22.00 -13.59 -2.27
CA PRO A 79 22.10 -13.06 -3.62
C PRO A 79 21.21 -11.83 -3.78
N LEU A 80 21.61 -10.94 -4.69
CA LEU A 80 20.88 -9.71 -5.02
C LEU A 80 19.41 -9.99 -5.41
N SER A 81 19.15 -11.14 -6.03
CA SER A 81 17.81 -11.61 -6.42
C SER A 81 16.86 -11.85 -5.24
N THR A 82 17.38 -12.10 -4.04
CA THR A 82 16.57 -12.24 -2.81
C THR A 82 16.46 -10.91 -2.06
N ARG A 83 17.49 -10.06 -2.16
CA ARG A 83 17.50 -8.74 -1.50
C ARG A 83 16.49 -7.78 -2.12
N PHE A 84 16.39 -7.73 -3.45
CA PHE A 84 15.47 -6.82 -4.14
C PHE A 84 13.98 -7.05 -3.79
N PRO A 85 13.44 -8.28 -3.79
CA PRO A 85 12.08 -8.52 -3.34
C PRO A 85 11.86 -8.20 -1.85
N PHE A 86 12.86 -8.47 -1.00
CA PHE A 86 12.78 -8.15 0.42
C PHE A 86 12.66 -6.65 0.68
N TYR A 87 13.45 -5.89 -0.05
CA TYR A 87 13.45 -4.44 -0.05
C TYR A 87 12.12 -3.83 -0.47
N ILE A 88 11.56 -4.31 -1.59
CA ILE A 88 10.22 -3.91 -2.05
C ILE A 88 9.18 -4.29 -0.99
N ALA A 89 9.28 -5.47 -0.39
CA ALA A 89 8.34 -5.92 0.63
C ALA A 89 8.36 -5.05 1.90
N ILE A 90 9.53 -4.55 2.34
CA ILE A 90 9.59 -3.64 3.49
C ILE A 90 8.85 -2.34 3.19
N THR A 91 9.11 -1.73 2.04
CA THR A 91 8.51 -0.45 1.68
C THR A 91 7.01 -0.59 1.39
N ASP A 92 6.60 -1.69 0.75
CA ASP A 92 5.18 -2.03 0.55
C ASP A 92 4.46 -2.28 1.87
N PHE A 93 5.11 -2.94 2.84
CA PHE A 93 4.53 -3.13 4.16
C PHE A 93 4.31 -1.80 4.88
N LEU A 94 5.30 -0.89 4.86
CA LEU A 94 5.17 0.44 5.46
C LEU A 94 4.05 1.26 4.80
N PHE A 95 4.00 1.24 3.47
CA PHE A 95 2.92 1.89 2.71
C PHE A 95 1.55 1.32 3.07
N SER A 96 1.42 -0.02 3.09
CA SER A 96 0.17 -0.69 3.44
C SER A 96 -0.31 -0.36 4.86
N MET A 97 0.61 -0.22 5.82
CA MET A 97 0.25 0.19 7.19
C MET A 97 -0.33 1.61 7.24
N ILE A 98 0.20 2.56 6.46
CA ILE A 98 -0.37 3.90 6.37
C ILE A 98 -1.78 3.86 5.78
N ILE A 99 -2.00 3.10 4.71
CA ILE A 99 -3.34 2.92 4.12
C ILE A 99 -4.31 2.30 5.15
N VAL A 100 -3.88 1.28 5.91
CA VAL A 100 -4.75 0.70 6.94
C VAL A 100 -5.14 1.76 7.97
N ILE A 101 -4.21 2.59 8.44
CA ILE A 101 -4.50 3.63 9.43
C ILE A 101 -5.52 4.62 8.87
N ASP A 102 -5.28 5.11 7.65
CA ASP A 102 -6.14 6.11 7.01
C ASP A 102 -7.57 5.58 6.79
N PHE A 103 -7.70 4.39 6.18
CA PHE A 103 -9.01 3.79 5.93
C PHE A 103 -9.72 3.35 7.21
N SER A 104 -8.99 2.96 8.27
CA SER A 104 -9.61 2.57 9.55
C SER A 104 -10.31 3.76 10.23
N TYR A 105 -9.74 4.96 10.11
CA TYR A 105 -10.38 6.17 10.61
C TYR A 105 -11.62 6.54 9.80
N SER A 106 -11.52 6.50 8.47
CA SER A 106 -12.67 6.77 7.59
C SER A 106 -13.80 5.76 7.78
N ALA A 107 -13.48 4.49 8.04
CA ALA A 107 -14.47 3.46 8.35
C ALA A 107 -15.13 3.65 9.74
N SER A 108 -14.38 4.10 10.74
CA SER A 108 -14.90 4.29 12.11
C SER A 108 -15.82 5.50 12.22
N ASN A 109 -15.59 6.53 11.40
CA ASN A 109 -16.37 7.77 11.39
C ASN A 109 -17.47 7.77 10.32
N VAL A 110 -17.83 6.59 9.78
CA VAL A 110 -18.93 6.47 8.80
C VAL A 110 -20.27 6.93 9.37
N THR A 111 -20.43 6.90 10.70
CA THR A 111 -21.63 7.40 11.39
C THR A 111 -21.78 8.92 11.25
N VAL A 112 -20.69 9.66 11.06
CA VAL A 112 -20.72 11.12 10.81
C VAL A 112 -21.27 11.43 9.41
N LEU A 113 -21.02 10.55 8.42
CA LEU A 113 -21.66 10.64 7.09
C LEU A 113 -23.18 10.40 7.17
N GLU A 114 -23.63 9.55 8.08
CA GLU A 114 -25.05 9.27 8.28
C GLU A 114 -25.78 10.44 8.97
N ASP A 115 -25.11 11.19 9.84
CA ASP A 115 -25.69 12.32 10.57
C ASP A 115 -25.68 13.65 9.80
N GLU A 116 -24.62 13.96 9.02
CA GLU A 116 -24.47 15.26 8.34
C GLU A 116 -24.79 15.25 6.83
N GLY A 117 -25.03 14.09 6.21
CA GLY A 117 -25.36 13.98 4.78
C GLY A 117 -24.22 14.43 3.84
N ILE A 118 -24.58 14.96 2.66
CA ILE A 118 -23.71 15.24 1.49
C ILE A 118 -22.52 16.20 1.79
N ASP A 119 -22.59 16.93 2.91
CA ASP A 119 -21.61 17.92 3.36
C ASP A 119 -20.63 17.39 4.43
N GLY A 120 -20.92 16.22 5.02
CA GLY A 120 -20.06 15.57 6.01
C GLY A 120 -18.84 14.93 5.37
N VAL A 121 -17.77 15.69 5.18
CA VAL A 121 -16.50 15.15 4.69
C VAL A 121 -15.79 14.42 5.83
N VAL A 122 -15.61 13.09 5.71
CA VAL A 122 -14.84 12.29 6.68
C VAL A 122 -13.35 12.50 6.43
N THR A 123 -12.84 13.61 6.94
CA THR A 123 -11.42 13.92 6.90
C THR A 123 -10.82 13.92 8.30
N TRP A 124 -9.56 13.51 8.38
CA TRP A 124 -8.78 13.65 9.59
C TRP A 124 -8.71 15.12 10.02
N PRO A 125 -8.74 15.42 11.33
CA PRO A 125 -8.52 16.77 11.81
C PRO A 125 -7.10 17.23 11.44
N SER A 126 -6.95 18.48 10.99
CA SER A 126 -5.63 19.11 10.86
C SER A 126 -4.99 19.19 12.26
N PRO A 127 -3.69 18.85 12.42
CA PRO A 127 -2.65 18.64 11.40
C PRO A 127 -2.44 17.18 10.94
N TYR A 128 -3.23 16.23 11.44
CA TYR A 128 -3.02 14.80 11.18
C TYR A 128 -3.28 14.42 9.72
N CYS A 129 -4.24 15.08 9.07
CA CYS A 129 -4.51 14.92 7.63
C CYS A 129 -3.28 15.24 6.77
N GLU A 130 -2.66 16.40 7.00
CA GLU A 130 -1.46 16.85 6.27
C GLU A 130 -0.28 15.90 6.49
N MET A 131 -0.10 15.43 7.73
CA MET A 131 0.95 14.46 8.05
C MET A 131 0.72 13.11 7.37
N LEU A 132 -0.51 12.61 7.33
CA LEU A 132 -0.85 11.36 6.64
C LEU A 132 -0.69 11.50 5.13
N GLY A 133 -1.14 12.59 4.53
CA GLY A 133 -0.95 12.87 3.10
C GLY A 133 0.53 12.94 2.71
N LEU A 134 1.36 13.59 3.54
CA LEU A 134 2.81 13.63 3.36
C LEU A 134 3.42 12.23 3.43
N LEU A 135 3.10 11.45 4.45
CA LEU A 135 3.63 10.10 4.63
C LEU A 135 3.21 9.18 3.48
N ASN A 136 1.93 9.21 3.12
CA ASN A 136 1.38 8.41 2.03
C ASN A 136 2.10 8.71 0.71
N THR A 137 2.22 9.99 0.36
CA THR A 137 2.92 10.44 -0.86
C THR A 137 4.41 10.06 -0.83
N SER A 138 5.05 10.18 0.33
CA SER A 138 6.46 9.81 0.50
C SER A 138 6.69 8.31 0.30
N PHE A 139 5.82 7.46 0.85
CA PHE A 139 5.94 6.02 0.68
C PHE A 139 5.62 5.55 -0.75
N ILE A 140 4.66 6.18 -1.43
CA ILE A 140 4.41 5.93 -2.87
C ILE A 140 5.65 6.27 -3.69
N LEU A 141 6.21 7.45 -3.47
CA LEU A 141 7.40 7.90 -4.19
C LEU A 141 8.61 7.00 -3.88
N LEU A 142 8.75 6.55 -2.63
CA LEU A 142 9.77 5.58 -2.21
C LEU A 142 9.64 4.26 -2.96
N ASN A 143 8.44 3.69 -3.02
CA ASN A 143 8.18 2.45 -3.75
C ASN A 143 8.49 2.59 -5.24
N MET A 144 8.00 3.65 -5.89
CA MET A 144 8.22 3.88 -7.32
C MET A 144 9.69 4.09 -7.66
N THR A 145 10.39 4.93 -6.89
CA THR A 145 11.82 5.21 -7.11
C THR A 145 12.69 4.00 -6.81
N LEU A 146 12.33 3.20 -5.81
CA LEU A 146 13.01 1.94 -5.50
C LEU A 146 12.88 0.94 -6.66
N VAL A 147 11.66 0.71 -7.15
CA VAL A 147 11.42 -0.18 -8.30
C VAL A 147 12.15 0.34 -9.54
N GLY A 148 12.17 1.66 -9.74
CA GLY A 148 12.97 2.31 -10.77
C GLY A 148 14.48 2.05 -10.63
N ALA A 149 15.04 2.18 -9.43
CA ALA A 149 16.45 1.91 -9.17
C ALA A 149 16.80 0.42 -9.39
N ILE A 150 15.92 -0.50 -8.97
CA ILE A 150 16.07 -1.94 -9.19
C ILE A 150 16.03 -2.29 -10.69
N SER A 151 15.15 -1.65 -11.46
CA SER A 151 15.07 -1.89 -12.91
C SER A 151 16.33 -1.40 -13.63
N VAL A 152 16.84 -0.21 -13.29
CA VAL A 152 18.10 0.34 -13.84
C VAL A 152 19.29 -0.53 -13.49
N THR A 153 19.42 -0.97 -12.24
CA THR A 153 20.52 -1.86 -11.82
C THR A 153 20.46 -3.22 -12.51
N THR A 154 19.24 -3.75 -12.74
CA THR A 154 19.05 -4.99 -13.48
C THR A 154 19.42 -4.82 -14.96
N TRP A 155 19.02 -3.71 -15.60
CA TRP A 155 19.41 -3.40 -16.98
C TRP A 155 20.93 -3.26 -17.14
N LEU A 156 21.59 -2.55 -16.23
CA LEU A 156 23.05 -2.41 -16.22
C LEU A 156 23.75 -3.77 -16.08
N ARG A 157 23.21 -4.67 -15.26
CA ARG A 157 23.76 -6.02 -15.13
C ARG A 157 23.55 -6.87 -16.39
N VAL A 158 22.36 -6.85 -16.99
CA VAL A 158 21.99 -7.77 -18.08
C VAL A 158 22.52 -7.28 -19.43
N VAL A 159 22.38 -5.99 -19.73
CA VAL A 159 22.70 -5.43 -21.05
C VAL A 159 24.11 -4.86 -21.11
N ARG A 160 24.58 -4.27 -20.01
CA ARG A 160 25.92 -3.65 -19.93
C ARG A 160 26.94 -4.52 -19.21
N GLU A 161 26.54 -5.70 -18.72
CA GLU A 161 27.39 -6.63 -17.95
C GLU A 161 28.15 -5.95 -16.78
N CYS A 162 27.58 -4.85 -16.27
CA CYS A 162 28.17 -4.07 -15.19
C CYS A 162 27.71 -4.66 -13.86
N TYR A 163 28.61 -5.41 -13.21
CA TYR A 163 28.34 -6.05 -11.93
C TYR A 163 28.63 -5.10 -10.76
N PHE A 164 27.57 -4.50 -10.25
CA PHE A 164 27.59 -3.76 -9.00
C PHE A 164 27.58 -4.74 -7.81
N ASN A 165 28.75 -5.06 -7.25
CA ASN A 165 28.86 -5.86 -6.04
C ASN A 165 29.11 -4.96 -4.82
N TRP A 166 28.04 -4.43 -4.24
CA TRP A 166 28.12 -3.48 -3.12
C TRP A 166 28.20 -4.19 -1.76
N GLY A 167 28.08 -5.51 -1.73
CA GLY A 167 28.40 -6.36 -0.60
C GLY A 167 27.62 -6.01 0.68
N LYS A 168 28.32 -5.50 1.70
CA LYS A 168 27.74 -5.00 2.97
C LYS A 168 27.19 -3.56 2.85
N TYR A 169 27.53 -2.86 1.78
CA TYR A 169 27.20 -1.45 1.55
C TYR A 169 25.99 -1.25 0.62
N ASP A 170 25.21 -2.29 0.31
CA ASP A 170 23.98 -2.16 -0.47
C ASP A 170 23.03 -1.09 0.10
N TYR A 171 22.99 -0.90 1.42
CA TYR A 171 22.21 0.15 2.10
C TYR A 171 22.61 1.58 1.69
N LYS A 172 23.79 1.81 1.09
CA LYS A 172 24.18 3.14 0.61
C LYS A 172 23.39 3.59 -0.62
N ILE A 173 22.89 2.64 -1.43
CA ILE A 173 22.00 2.93 -2.57
C ILE A 173 20.63 3.40 -2.07
N TRP A 174 20.23 2.95 -0.87
CA TRP A 174 18.96 3.33 -0.25
C TRP A 174 18.92 4.77 0.21
N PHE A 175 20.06 5.27 0.69
CA PHE A 175 20.13 6.59 1.27
C PHE A 175 19.66 7.71 0.30
N PRO A 176 20.14 7.81 -0.95
CA PRO A 176 19.65 8.83 -1.87
C PRO A 176 18.18 8.61 -2.26
N ILE A 177 17.72 7.36 -2.37
CA ILE A 177 16.33 7.04 -2.73
C ILE A 177 15.38 7.51 -1.62
N ILE A 178 15.68 7.16 -0.37
CA ILE A 178 14.93 7.60 0.81
C ILE A 178 14.97 9.12 0.91
N PHE A 179 16.16 9.73 0.74
CA PHE A 179 16.31 11.18 0.82
C PHE A 179 15.42 11.91 -0.19
N VAL A 180 15.47 11.52 -1.47
CA VAL A 180 14.64 12.13 -2.52
C VAL A 180 13.15 11.91 -2.25
N SER A 181 12.78 10.70 -1.80
CA SER A 181 11.38 10.32 -1.60
C SER A 181 10.70 11.03 -0.43
N PHE A 182 11.47 11.50 0.56
CA PHE A 182 10.94 12.27 1.69
C PHE A 182 11.10 13.79 1.51
N ILE A 183 12.18 14.26 0.86
CA ILE A 183 12.40 15.70 0.68
C ILE A 183 11.42 16.30 -0.32
N ILE A 184 11.12 15.61 -1.42
CA ILE A 184 10.20 16.14 -2.45
C ILE A 184 8.80 16.39 -1.86
N PRO A 185 8.14 15.41 -1.20
CA PRO A 185 6.82 15.64 -0.61
C PRO A 185 6.85 16.66 0.53
N LEU A 186 7.98 16.78 1.26
CA LEU A 186 8.11 17.77 2.33
C LEU A 186 8.05 19.23 1.81
N ILE A 187 8.52 19.48 0.59
CA ILE A 187 8.40 20.81 -0.05
C ILE A 187 6.94 21.13 -0.35
N SER A 188 6.17 20.14 -0.79
CA SER A 188 4.73 20.24 -1.10
C SER A 188 3.82 20.01 0.12
N ALA A 189 4.38 19.91 1.33
CA ALA A 189 3.64 19.51 2.54
C ALA A 189 2.38 20.35 2.81
N ARG A 190 2.43 21.65 2.43
CA ARG A 190 1.35 22.61 2.65
C ARG A 190 0.14 22.42 1.74
N GLU A 191 0.26 21.57 0.72
CA GLU A 191 -0.81 21.30 -0.24
C GLU A 191 -1.61 20.03 0.08
N PHE A 192 -1.17 19.22 1.05
CA PHE A 192 -1.88 18.00 1.50
C PHE A 192 -3.05 18.30 2.46
N GLY A 193 -3.90 19.26 2.09
CA GLY A 193 -5.11 19.60 2.83
C GLY A 193 -6.23 18.58 2.63
N ALA A 194 -7.25 18.63 3.50
CA ALA A 194 -8.42 17.77 3.45
C ALA A 194 -9.16 17.84 2.11
N GLN A 195 -9.29 16.72 1.39
CA GLN A 195 -10.15 16.61 0.20
C GLN A 195 -11.33 15.66 0.44
N LYS A 196 -12.38 15.81 -0.38
CA LYS A 196 -13.66 15.11 -0.22
C LYS A 196 -13.57 13.58 -0.33
N TYR A 197 -12.53 13.06 -0.98
CA TYR A 197 -12.36 11.62 -1.17
C TYR A 197 -10.98 11.10 -0.74
N TRP A 198 -9.95 11.96 -0.68
CA TRP A 198 -8.58 11.66 -0.19
C TRP A 198 -7.76 12.94 -0.14
#